data_AF-A0A2N5A7T2-F1
#
_entry.id   AF-A0A2N5A7T2-F1
#
_cell.length_a   1.000
_cell.length_b   1.000
_cell.length_c   1.000
_cell.angle_alpha   90.00
_cell.angle_beta   90.00
_cell.angle_gamma   90.00
#
_symmetry.space_group_name_H-M   'P 1'
#
loop_
_entity.id
_entity.type
_entity.pdbx_description
1 polymer ?
#
loop_
_entity_poly.entity_id
_entity_poly.type
_entity_poly.pdbx_seq_one_letter_code
_entity_poly.pdbx_strand_id
1 'polypeptide(L)' 'MLATLLVALVAIIHLAILVLEMFLWEAPAGRRAFNLSADFARETRVLAANQGLYNGFLAAGLAWGLWL' A
#
# COMPACT_ATOMS: atom_id res chain seq x y z
N MET A 1 24.99 3.28 2.43
CA MET A 1 24.28 4.26 1.59
C MET A 1 23.28 3.63 0.64
N LEU A 2 23.69 2.72 -0.25
CA LEU A 2 22.75 2.05 -1.18
C LEU A 2 21.61 1.32 -0.45
N ALA A 3 21.93 0.54 0.59
CA ALA A 3 20.92 -0.17 1.38
C ALA A 3 19.89 0.80 1.99
N THR A 4 20.34 1.91 2.57
CA THR A 4 19.47 2.96 3.15
C THR A 4 18.51 3.53 2.10
N LEU A 5 19.01 3.84 0.90
CA LEU A 5 18.17 4.34 -0.21
C LEU A 5 17.13 3.31 -0.65
N LEU A 6 17.51 2.03 -0.73
CA LEU A 6 16.58 0.95 -1.09
C LEU A 6 15.52 0.74 -0.02
N VAL A 7 15.89 0.80 1.27
CA VAL A 7 14.93 0.70 2.38
C VAL A 7 13.95 1.88 2.35
N ALA A 8 14.43 3.10 2.12
CA ALA A 8 13.58 4.28 1.98
C ALA A 8 12.62 4.16 0.78
N LEU A 9 13.12 3.65 -0.36
CA LEU A 9 12.30 3.37 -1.53
C LEU A 9 11.20 2.34 -1.23
N VAL A 10 11.53 1.24 -0.54
CA VAL A 10 10.55 0.21 -0.17
C VAL A 10 9.51 0.76 0.80
N ALA A 11 9.91 1.60 1.76
CA ALA A 11 8.96 2.27 2.66
C ALA A 11 7.96 3.15 1.90
N ILE A 12 8.43 3.92 0.90
CA ILE A 12 7.58 4.74 0.03
C ILE A 12 6.63 3.87 -0.79
N ILE A 13 7.12 2.75 -1.33
CA ILE A 13 6.28 1.78 -2.08
C ILE A 13 5.14 1.27 -1.20
N HIS A 14 5.42 0.87 0.05
CA HIS A 14 4.38 0.43 0.98
C HIS A 14 3.35 1.53 1.28
N LEU A 15 3.77 2.80 1.43
CA LEU A 15 2.84 3.92 1.60
C LEU A 15 1.96 4.13 0.35
N ALA A 16 2.53 4.03 -0.84
CA ALA A 16 1.78 4.14 -2.08
C ALA A 16 0.75 3.01 -2.23
N ILE A 17 1.12 1.78 -1.88
CA ILE A 17 0.21 0.62 -1.88
C ILE A 17 -0.88 0.79 -0.82
N LEU A 18 -0.54 1.22 0.40
CA LEU A 18 -1.52 1.54 1.44
C LEU A 18 -2.58 2.52 0.92
N VAL A 19 -2.15 3.60 0.26
CA VAL A 19 -3.11 4.60 -0.26
C VAL A 19 -4.01 3.99 -1.31
N LEU A 20 -3.45 3.17 -2.19
CA LEU A 20 -4.18 2.49 -3.24
C LEU A 20 -5.21 1.51 -2.67
N GLU A 21 -4.85 0.72 -1.66
CA GLU A 21 -5.67 -0.32 -1.05
C GLU A 21 -6.72 0.22 -0.07
N MET A 22 -6.41 1.26 0.71
CA MET A 22 -7.34 1.80 1.72
C MET A 22 -8.28 2.87 1.16
N PHE A 23 -7.83 3.69 0.22
CA PHE A 23 -8.59 4.87 -0.22
C PHE A 23 -9.01 4.82 -1.69
N LEU A 24 -8.23 4.16 -2.56
CA LEU A 24 -8.46 4.18 -4.01
C LEU A 24 -8.90 2.83 -4.59
N TRP A 25 -9.18 1.82 -3.76
CA TRP A 25 -9.45 0.45 -4.20
C TRP A 25 -10.61 0.36 -5.19
N GLU A 26 -11.73 1.02 -4.88
CA GLU A 26 -12.92 1.07 -5.75
C GLU A 26 -12.77 2.11 -6.89
N ALA A 27 -11.84 3.05 -6.75
CA ALA A 27 -11.60 4.11 -7.73
C ALA A 27 -11.00 3.54 -9.04
N PRO A 28 -11.12 4.25 -10.18
CA PRO A 28 -10.54 3.80 -11.44
C PRO A 28 -9.02 3.56 -11.38
N ALA A 29 -8.31 4.22 -10.46
CA ALA A 29 -6.88 3.99 -10.26
C ALA A 29 -6.60 2.62 -9.62
N GLY A 30 -7.24 2.30 -8.49
CA GLY A 30 -7.09 0.99 -7.82
C GLY A 30 -7.55 -0.17 -8.71
N ARG A 31 -8.73 -0.03 -9.34
CA ARG A 31 -9.23 -1.05 -10.26
C ARG A 31 -8.31 -1.31 -11.46
N ARG A 32 -7.67 -0.28 -12.02
CA ARG A 32 -6.68 -0.45 -13.11
C ARG A 32 -5.39 -1.08 -12.63
N ALA A 33 -4.89 -0.68 -11.46
CA ALA A 33 -3.65 -1.20 -10.91
C ALA A 33 -3.72 -2.70 -10.60
N PHE A 34 -4.88 -3.18 -10.13
CA PHE A 34 -5.10 -4.59 -9.77
C PHE A 34 -5.95 -5.37 -10.78
N ASN A 35 -6.30 -4.75 -11.91
CA ASN A 35 -7.16 -5.34 -12.96
C ASN A 35 -8.49 -5.92 -12.41
N LEU A 36 -9.21 -5.12 -11.63
CA LEU A 36 -10.44 -5.53 -10.94
C LEU A 36 -11.70 -5.08 -11.69
N SER A 37 -12.74 -5.92 -11.67
CA SER A 37 -14.10 -5.48 -11.99
C SER A 37 -14.62 -4.53 -10.89
N ALA A 38 -15.62 -3.71 -11.23
CA ALA A 38 -16.24 -2.81 -10.25
C ALA A 38 -16.92 -3.57 -9.10
N ASP A 39 -17.56 -4.70 -9.40
CA ASP A 39 -18.28 -5.49 -8.41
C ASP A 39 -17.31 -6.19 -7.45
N PHE A 40 -16.25 -6.79 -7.98
CA PHE A 40 -15.23 -7.45 -7.16
C PHE A 40 -14.51 -6.45 -6.24
N ALA A 41 -14.16 -5.27 -6.75
CA ALA A 41 -13.52 -4.23 -5.92
C ALA A 41 -14.43 -3.79 -4.76
N ARG A 42 -15.74 -3.65 -5.00
CA ARG A 42 -16.71 -3.28 -3.98
C ARG A 42 -16.89 -4.38 -2.93
N GLU A 43 -16.98 -5.64 -3.36
CA GLU A 43 -17.12 -6.80 -2.46
C GLU A 43 -15.88 -7.03 -1.58
N THR A 44 -14.69 -6.71 -2.10
CA THR A 44 -13.41 -6.95 -1.41
C THR A 44 -12.85 -5.72 -0.70
N ARG A 45 -13.55 -4.58 -0.68
CA ARG A 45 -13.01 -3.30 -0.14
C ARG A 45 -12.49 -3.38 1.29
N VAL A 46 -13.13 -4.19 2.14
CA VAL A 46 -12.73 -4.34 3.56
C VAL A 46 -11.46 -5.20 3.66
N LEU A 47 -11.36 -6.24 2.84
CA LEU A 47 -10.15 -7.06 2.74
C LEU A 47 -8.97 -6.18 2.26
N ALA A 48 -9.19 -5.37 1.22
CA ALA A 48 -8.19 -4.45 0.71
C ALA A 48 -7.76 -3.41 1.76
N ALA A 49 -8.71 -2.80 2.48
CA ALA A 49 -8.37 -1.88 3.56
C ALA A 49 -7.51 -2.54 4.65
N ASN A 50 -7.76 -3.82 4.96
CA ASN A 50 -6.93 -4.59 5.89
C ASN A 50 -5.52 -4.85 5.31
N GLN A 51 -5.41 -5.19 4.01
CA GLN A 51 -4.12 -5.32 3.31
C GLN A 51 -3.33 -4.00 3.33
N GLY A 52 -4.01 -2.88 3.11
CA GLY A 52 -3.42 -1.54 3.16
C GLY A 52 -2.90 -1.20 4.56
N LEU A 53 -3.61 -1.61 5.62
CA LEU A 53 -3.15 -1.42 6.99
C LEU A 53 -1.86 -2.21 7.29
N TYR A 54 -1.73 -3.45 6.80
CA TYR A 54 -0.47 -4.20 6.90
C TYR A 54 0.68 -3.48 6.19
N ASN A 55 0.45 -2.95 4.99
CA ASN A 55 1.43 -2.11 4.30
C ASN A 55 1.83 -0.88 5.14
N GLY A 56 0.87 -0.28 5.86
CA GLY A 56 1.13 0.81 6.79
C GLY A 56 2.06 0.43 7.94
N PHE A 57 1.85 -0.72 8.56
CA PHE A 57 2.75 -1.21 9.62
C PHE A 57 4.15 -1.50 9.09
N LEU A 58 4.28 -2.08 7.89
CA LEU A 58 5.57 -2.31 7.25
C LEU A 58 6.30 -0.98 6.97
N ALA A 59 5.60 0.00 6.38
CA ALA A 59 6.17 1.33 6.14
C ALA A 59 6.63 2.01 7.45
N ALA A 60 5.83 1.93 8.51
CA ALA A 60 6.17 2.48 9.82
C ALA A 60 7.41 1.80 10.41
N GLY A 61 7.51 0.47 10.33
CA GLY A 61 8.67 -0.29 10.79
C GLY A 61 9.95 0.04 10.03
N LEU A 62 9.87 0.19 8.69
CA LEU A 62 11.02 0.59 7.86
C LEU A 62 11.45 2.03 8.15
N ALA A 63 10.49 2.95 8.29
CA ALA A 63 10.79 4.34 8.64
C ALA A 63 11.44 4.46 10.02
N TRP A 64 10.96 3.68 11.00
CA TRP A 64 11.57 3.59 12.32
C TRP A 64 13.00 3.05 12.24
N GLY A 65 13.22 1.98 11.47
CA GLY A 65 14.55 1.40 11.27
C GLY A 65 15.54 2.34 10.56
N LEU A 66 15.07 3.24 9.71
CA LEU A 66 15.91 4.28 9.07
C LEU A 66 16.25 5.45 9.99
N TRP A 67 15.42 5.68 11.01
CA TRP A 67 15.61 6.76 11.98
C TRP A 67 16.68 6.44 13.02
N LEU A 68 16.82 5.15 13.37
CA LEU A 68 17.85 4.64 14.29
C LEU A 68 19.25 4.65 13.65
#